data_AF-A0A6B3H5C3-F1
#
_entry.id   AF-A0A6B3H5C3-F1
#
_cell.length_a   1.000
_cell.length_b   1.000
_cell.length_c   1.000
_cell.angle_alpha   90.00
_cell.angle_beta   90.00
_cell.angle_gamma   90.00
#
_symmetry.space_group_name_H-M   'P 1'
#
loop_
_entity.id
_entity.type
_entity.pdbx_description
1 polymer ?
#
loop_
_entity_poly.entity_id
_entity_poly.type
_entity_poly.pdbx_seq_one_letter_code
_entity_poly.pdbx_strand_id
1 'polypeptide(L)'
;MSLLAPRSHLLNDLNVEAYRRSVTEGVERVAAQLSGATSPFTGVTPAALAPVVDAVDLDRPLGDTAAALDELTEVYLRDAVYFHHPRYLAH
;
A
#
# COMPACT_ATOMS: atom_id res chain seq x y z
N MET A 1 28.53 -0.23 4.14
CA MET A 1 27.56 -0.84 3.21
C MET A 1 27.84 -2.33 3.10
N SER A 2 27.18 -3.12 3.94
CA SER A 2 27.42 -4.55 4.08
C SER A 2 27.03 -5.33 2.81
N LEU A 3 27.88 -6.26 2.39
CA LEU A 3 27.69 -7.20 1.27
C LEU A 3 26.48 -8.15 1.44
N LEU A 4 25.67 -7.97 2.49
CA LEU A 4 24.41 -8.68 2.76
C LEU A 4 23.17 -8.01 2.12
N ALA A 5 23.25 -6.74 1.70
CA ALA A 5 22.09 -5.92 1.32
C ALA A 5 21.26 -6.43 0.11
N PRO A 6 21.81 -7.04 -0.96
CA PRO A 6 20.98 -7.48 -2.08
C PRO A 6 20.20 -8.77 -1.78
N ARG A 7 20.80 -9.70 -1.03
CA ARG A 7 20.20 -11.01 -0.75
C ARG A 7 19.03 -10.94 0.22
N SER A 8 18.99 -9.94 1.10
CA SER A 8 17.86 -9.71 1.99
C SER A 8 16.55 -9.43 1.23
N HIS A 9 16.63 -8.92 0.00
CA HIS A 9 15.47 -8.59 -0.83
C HIS A 9 15.09 -9.68 -1.86
N LEU A 10 15.89 -10.75 -2.00
CA LEU A 10 15.60 -11.85 -2.91
C LEU A 10 14.87 -12.96 -2.16
N LEU A 11 13.66 -13.35 -2.55
CA LEU A 11 12.95 -14.44 -1.89
C LEU A 11 13.76 -15.75 -1.90
N ASN A 12 14.09 -16.26 -0.71
CA ASN A 12 14.79 -17.51 -0.46
C ASN A 12 14.46 -18.04 0.95
N ASP A 13 15.05 -19.17 1.32
CA ASP A 13 14.86 -19.82 2.63
C ASP A 13 15.29 -18.93 3.82
N LEU A 14 16.29 -18.06 3.64
CA LEU A 14 16.80 -17.17 4.69
C LEU A 14 15.85 -16.01 5.01
N ASN A 15 14.88 -15.69 4.14
CA ASN A 15 13.97 -14.55 4.33
C ASN A 15 12.48 -14.88 4.23
N VAL A 16 12.12 -16.17 4.24
CA VAL A 16 10.72 -16.62 4.19
C VAL A 16 9.85 -16.00 5.30
N GLU A 17 10.41 -15.79 6.49
CA GLU A 17 9.67 -15.19 7.61
C GLU A 17 9.43 -13.68 7.40
N ALA A 18 10.39 -12.97 6.79
CA ALA A 18 10.21 -11.57 6.41
C ALA A 18 9.12 -11.44 5.33
N TYR A 19 9.15 -12.34 4.32
CA TYR A 19 8.09 -12.43 3.31
C TYR A 19 6.72 -12.68 3.95
N ARG A 20 6.61 -13.69 4.84
CA ARG A 20 5.36 -14.02 5.52
C ARG A 20 4.79 -12.81 6.25
N ARG A 21 5.63 -12.09 7.00
CA ARG A 21 5.22 -10.87 7.71
C ARG A 21 4.72 -9.80 6.75
N SER A 22 5.49 -9.46 5.71
CA SER A 22 5.09 -8.43 4.75
C SER A 22 3.78 -8.75 4.02
N VAL A 23 3.55 -10.03 3.68
CA VAL A 23 2.28 -10.46 3.08
C VAL A 23 1.13 -10.34 4.07
N THR A 24 1.29 -10.80 5.31
CA THR A 24 0.26 -10.68 6.34
C THR A 24 -0.10 -9.20 6.58
N GLU A 25 0.89 -8.34 6.74
CA GLU A 25 0.70 -6.89 6.95
C GLU A 25 -0.04 -6.22 5.79
N GLY A 26 0.24 -6.63 4.54
CA GLY A 26 -0.47 -6.14 3.36
C GLY A 26 -1.92 -6.63 3.30
N VAL A 27 -2.14 -7.92 3.59
CA VAL A 27 -3.49 -8.52 3.63
C VAL A 27 -4.35 -7.86 4.70
N GLU A 28 -3.81 -7.61 5.89
CA GLU A 28 -4.53 -6.97 6.98
C GLU A 28 -5.01 -5.57 6.61
N ARG A 29 -4.14 -4.74 5.98
CA ARG A 29 -4.51 -3.38 5.53
C ARG A 29 -5.57 -3.39 4.44
N VAL A 30 -5.42 -4.26 3.44
CA VAL A 30 -6.42 -4.40 2.37
C VAL A 30 -7.75 -4.88 2.96
N ALA A 31 -7.74 -5.91 3.81
CA ALA A 31 -8.95 -6.43 4.44
C ALA A 31 -9.65 -5.37 5.31
N ALA A 32 -8.89 -4.61 6.11
CA ALA A 32 -9.41 -3.50 6.89
C ALA A 32 -10.10 -2.47 5.99
N GLN A 33 -9.43 -2.05 4.91
CA GLN A 33 -9.97 -1.05 3.99
C GLN A 33 -11.23 -1.54 3.24
N LEU A 34 -11.24 -2.79 2.75
CA LEU A 34 -12.42 -3.39 2.11
C LEU A 34 -13.60 -3.47 3.09
N SER A 35 -13.34 -3.87 4.35
CA SER A 35 -14.38 -4.01 5.37
C SER A 35 -14.92 -2.66 5.86
N GLY A 36 -14.09 -1.62 5.84
CA GLY A 36 -14.44 -0.26 6.27
C GLY A 36 -15.05 0.62 5.17
N ALA A 37 -14.97 0.22 3.90
CA ALA A 37 -15.47 1.02 2.78
C ALA A 37 -17.01 1.15 2.82
N THR A 38 -17.51 2.37 3.02
CA THR A 38 -18.95 2.70 3.05
C THR A 38 -19.49 3.24 1.71
N SER A 39 -18.60 3.46 0.75
CA SER A 39 -18.85 4.01 -0.58
C SER A 39 -17.86 3.39 -1.57
N PRO A 40 -18.20 3.24 -2.86
CA PRO A 40 -17.27 2.72 -3.87
C PRO A 40 -16.11 3.66 -4.19
N PHE A 41 -16.20 4.93 -3.80
CA PHE A 41 -15.14 5.94 -3.98
C PHE A 41 -15.37 7.07 -2.97
N THR A 42 -14.28 7.72 -2.53
CA THR A 42 -14.33 8.83 -1.57
C THR A 42 -14.87 10.12 -2.19
N GLY A 43 -14.76 10.27 -3.51
CA GLY A 43 -15.09 11.51 -4.22
C GLY A 43 -13.97 12.53 -4.25
N VAL A 44 -12.74 12.18 -3.81
CA VAL A 44 -11.58 13.07 -3.91
C VAL A 44 -11.36 13.51 -5.36
N THR A 45 -10.98 14.77 -5.56
CA THR A 45 -10.65 15.27 -6.90
C THR A 45 -9.16 15.04 -7.18
N PRO A 46 -8.75 14.94 -8.46
CA PRO A 46 -7.33 14.87 -8.80
C PRO A 46 -6.50 16.02 -8.23
N ALA A 47 -7.05 17.25 -8.23
CA ALA A 47 -6.37 18.42 -7.68
C ALA A 47 -6.17 18.34 -6.16
N ALA A 48 -7.10 17.71 -5.44
CA ALA A 48 -6.99 17.50 -4.00
C ALA A 48 -6.05 16.34 -3.65
N LEU A 49 -5.97 15.30 -4.50
CA LEU A 49 -5.10 14.13 -4.28
C LEU A 49 -3.64 14.39 -4.73
N ALA A 50 -3.42 15.22 -5.75
CA ALA A 50 -2.10 15.47 -6.33
C ALA A 50 -1.01 15.79 -5.29
N PRO A 51 -1.22 16.68 -4.29
CA PRO A 51 -0.20 16.97 -3.29
C PRO A 51 0.24 15.77 -2.44
N VAL A 52 -0.65 14.79 -2.23
CA VAL A 52 -0.33 13.56 -1.48
C VAL A 52 0.59 12.66 -2.31
N VAL A 53 0.33 12.56 -3.61
CA VAL A 53 1.15 11.76 -4.54
C VAL A 53 2.47 12.45 -4.83
N ASP A 54 2.47 13.78 -5.04
CA ASP A 54 3.66 14.58 -5.33
C ASP A 54 4.65 14.64 -4.14
N ALA A 55 4.18 14.35 -2.93
CA ALA A 55 5.01 14.29 -1.73
C ALA A 55 5.87 13.01 -1.64
N VAL A 56 5.62 12.00 -2.48
CA VAL A 56 6.39 10.76 -2.50
C VAL A 56 7.80 11.03 -3.05
N ASP A 57 8.80 10.90 -2.19
CA ASP A 57 10.22 11.07 -2.54
C ASP A 57 10.89 9.69 -2.76
N LEU A 58 10.97 9.28 -4.03
CA LEU A 58 11.58 8.00 -4.40
C LEU A 58 13.12 7.99 -4.28
N ASP A 59 13.76 9.16 -4.17
CA ASP A 59 15.21 9.27 -3.90
C ASP A 59 15.52 9.10 -2.40
N ARG A 60 14.50 9.19 -1.54
CA ARG A 60 14.58 8.96 -0.10
C ARG A 60 13.61 7.83 0.30
N PRO A 61 13.92 6.57 -0.07
CA PRO A 61 13.02 5.46 0.17
C PRO A 61 12.77 5.26 1.67
N LEU A 62 11.57 4.78 1.96
CA LEU A 62 11.16 4.39 3.30
C LEU A 62 12.02 3.23 3.82
N GLY A 63 12.17 3.17 5.14
CA GLY A 63 13.13 2.26 5.79
C GLY A 63 12.72 0.79 5.79
N ASP A 64 11.42 0.50 5.73
CA ASP A 64 10.88 -0.86 5.77
C ASP A 64 9.52 -0.99 5.03
N THR A 65 9.06 -2.23 4.87
CA THR A 65 7.81 -2.55 4.19
C THR A 65 6.59 -2.00 4.93
N ALA A 66 6.61 -1.95 6.26
CA ALA A 66 5.47 -1.48 7.04
C ALA A 66 5.23 0.01 6.77
N ALA A 67 6.29 0.82 6.77
CA ALA A 67 6.23 2.23 6.41
C ALA A 67 5.72 2.43 4.98
N ALA A 68 6.17 1.61 4.02
CA ALA A 68 5.68 1.67 2.65
C ALA A 68 4.20 1.30 2.53
N LEU A 69 3.72 0.32 3.30
CA LEU A 69 2.31 -0.05 3.34
C LEU A 69 1.44 1.02 4.01
N ASP A 70 1.98 1.75 5.00
CA ASP A 70 1.31 2.90 5.61
C ASP A 70 1.19 4.07 4.61
N GLU A 71 2.27 4.39 3.89
CA GLU A 71 2.22 5.39 2.81
C GLU A 71 1.24 4.97 1.70
N LEU A 72 1.27 3.70 1.28
CA LEU A 72 0.33 3.12 0.29
C LEU A 72 -1.13 3.29 0.72
N THR A 73 -1.41 3.29 2.02
CA THR A 73 -2.75 3.50 2.54
C THR A 73 -3.25 4.90 2.20
N GLU A 74 -2.42 5.92 2.36
CA GLU A 74 -2.79 7.31 2.03
C GLU A 74 -2.73 7.61 0.54
N VAL A 75 -1.70 7.16 -0.18
CA VAL A 75 -1.52 7.51 -1.61
C VAL A 75 -2.44 6.73 -2.54
N TYR A 76 -3.00 5.61 -2.10
CA TYR A 76 -3.81 4.72 -2.95
C TYR A 76 -5.05 4.16 -2.26
N LEU A 77 -4.89 3.36 -1.20
CA LEU A 77 -6.02 2.57 -0.67
C LEU A 77 -7.16 3.45 -0.17
N ARG A 78 -6.87 4.56 0.49
CA ARG A 78 -7.90 5.47 1.01
C ARG A 78 -8.88 5.92 -0.07
N ASP A 79 -8.37 6.35 -1.22
CA ASP A 79 -9.11 6.98 -2.30
C ASP A 79 -9.29 6.07 -3.53
N ALA A 80 -8.99 4.78 -3.43
CA ALA A 80 -9.18 3.84 -4.52
C ALA A 80 -10.67 3.73 -4.92
N VAL A 81 -10.91 3.37 -6.18
CA VAL A 81 -12.23 2.96 -6.64
C VAL A 81 -12.45 1.49 -6.28
N TYR A 82 -13.35 1.25 -5.34
CA TYR A 82 -13.67 -0.06 -4.80
C TYR A 82 -14.74 -0.77 -5.63
N PHE A 83 -14.30 -1.45 -6.68
CA PHE A 83 -15.17 -2.19 -7.61
C PHE A 83 -16.00 -3.31 -6.97
N HIS A 84 -15.53 -3.86 -5.86
CA HIS A 84 -16.26 -4.89 -5.09
C HIS A 84 -17.47 -4.32 -4.33
N HIS A 85 -17.51 -2.99 -4.11
CA HIS A 85 -18.54 -2.37 -3.31
C HIS A 85 -19.89 -2.40 -4.06
N PRO A 86 -21.02 -2.84 -3.46
CA PRO A 86 -22.28 -3.08 -4.18
C PRO A 86 -22.89 -1.87 -4.91
N ARG A 87 -22.45 -0.65 -4.54
CA ARG A 87 -22.89 0.62 -5.15
C ARG A 87 -22.00 1.08 -6.31
N TYR A 88 -20.94 0.35 -6.64
CA TYR A 88 -20.17 0.61 -7.86
C TYR A 88 -20.93 0.04 -9.06
N LEU A 89 -21.42 0.91 -9.95
CA LEU A 89 -22.25 0.57 -11.10
C LEU A 89 -21.71 1.22 -12.40
N ALA A 90 -20.40 1.41 -12.48
CA ALA A 90 -19.71 2.10 -13.58
C ALA A 90 -18.58 1.22 -14.17
N HIS A 91 -17.77 1.81 -15.07
CA HIS A 91 -16.55 1.23 -15.64
C HIS A 91 -15.45 2.30 -15.71
#